data_AF-J9WIK9-F1
#
_entry.id   AF-J9WIK9-F1
#
_cell.length_a   1.000
_cell.length_b   1.000
_cell.length_c   1.000
_cell.angle_alpha   90.00
_cell.angle_beta   90.00
_cell.angle_gamma   90.00
#
_symmetry.space_group_name_H-M   'P 1'
#
loop_
_entity.id
_entity.type
_entity.pdbx_description
1 polymer ?
#
loop_
_entity_poly.entity_id
_entity_poly.type
_entity_poly.pdbx_seq_one_letter_code
_entity_poly.pdbx_strand_id
1 'polypeptide(L)' 'MADDEVMAIARKLVAPQHHPVDSADVGVEIIRVTGEAPSTYDIERVLGAMKSVGDRPC' A
#
# COMPACT_ATOMS: atom_id res chain seq x y z
N MET A 1 2.07 12.32 -0.42
CA MET A 1 1.77 11.32 -1.46
C MET A 1 0.48 11.66 -2.17
N ALA A 2 0.41 11.46 -3.48
CA ALA A 2 -0.81 11.60 -4.27
C ALA A 2 -1.69 10.33 -4.24
N ASP A 3 -2.98 10.46 -4.54
CA ASP A 3 -3.93 9.34 -4.54
C ASP A 3 -3.56 8.23 -5.54
N ASP A 4 -3.03 8.61 -6.71
CA ASP A 4 -2.58 7.66 -7.72
C ASP A 4 -1.39 6.81 -7.24
N GLU A 5 -0.45 7.40 -6.50
CA GLU A 5 0.68 6.69 -5.91
C GLU A 5 0.20 5.71 -4.83
N VAL A 6 -0.72 6.14 -3.97
CA VAL A 6 -1.36 5.29 -2.96
C VAL A 6 -2.04 4.09 -3.60
N MET A 7 -2.79 4.31 -4.68
CA MET A 7 -3.48 3.24 -5.41
C MET A 7 -2.50 2.31 -6.13
N ALA A 8 -1.41 2.83 -6.70
CA ALA A 8 -0.39 2.02 -7.34
C ALA A 8 0.31 1.09 -6.35
N ILE A 9 0.67 1.61 -5.17
CA ILE A 9 1.28 0.83 -4.09
C ILE A 9 0.30 -0.21 -3.56
N ALA A 10 -0.95 0.18 -3.28
CA ALA A 10 -1.97 -0.74 -2.79
C ALA A 10 -2.23 -1.90 -3.76
N ARG A 11 -2.28 -1.65 -5.07
CA ARG A 11 -2.46 -2.70 -6.09
C ARG A 11 -1.30 -3.68 -6.16
N LYS A 12 -0.06 -3.18 -6.05
CA LYS A 12 1.13 -4.03 -5.97
C LYS A 12 1.07 -4.93 -4.74
N LEU A 13 0.64 -4.39 -3.61
CA LEU A 13 0.62 -5.11 -2.35
C LEU A 13 -0.55 -6.11 -2.23
N VAL A 14 -1.67 -5.84 -2.91
CA VAL A 14 -2.82 -6.77 -3.01
C VAL A 14 -2.59 -7.87 -4.05
N ALA A 15 -1.62 -7.73 -4.95
CA ALA A 15 -1.27 -8.79 -5.89
C ALA A 15 -0.93 -10.08 -5.12
N PRO A 16 -1.08 -11.28 -5.74
CA PRO A 16 -0.78 -12.54 -5.07
C PRO A 16 0.69 -12.59 -4.65
N GLN A 17 0.96 -12.20 -3.41
CA GLN A 17 2.28 -12.24 -2.80
C GLN A 17 2.42 -13.51 -1.98
N HIS A 18 3.65 -14.02 -1.91
CA HIS A 18 3.95 -15.28 -1.22
C HIS A 18 3.79 -15.19 0.31
N HIS A 19 3.57 -13.99 0.86
CA HIS A 19 3.42 -13.72 2.28
C HIS A 19 2.31 -12.68 2.52
N PRO A 20 1.67 -12.70 3.71
CA PRO A 20 0.78 -11.63 4.14
C PRO A 20 1.56 -10.31 4.25
N VAL A 21 0.94 -9.22 3.81
CA VAL A 21 1.51 -7.87 3.86
C VAL A 21 1.19 -7.24 5.22
N ASP A 22 2.21 -6.76 5.91
CA ASP A 22 2.05 -5.98 7.14
C ASP A 22 2.31 -4.46 6.95
N SER A 23 2.18 -3.69 8.02
CA SER A 23 2.43 -2.24 7.97
C SER A 23 3.89 -1.87 7.66
N ALA A 24 4.85 -2.75 7.98
CA ALA A 24 6.25 -2.52 7.68
C ALA A 24 6.51 -2.73 6.18
N ASP A 25 5.91 -3.76 5.57
CA ASP A 25 5.95 -3.97 4.12
C ASP A 25 5.38 -2.77 3.35
N VAL A 26 4.26 -2.22 3.82
CA VAL A 26 3.67 -0.99 3.28
C VAL A 26 4.65 0.18 3.37
N GLY A 27 5.27 0.37 4.53
CA GLY A 27 6.26 1.42 4.73
C GLY A 27 7.47 1.28 3.80
N VAL A 28 7.98 0.06 3.62
CA VAL A 28 9.08 -0.22 2.68
C VAL A 28 8.69 0.13 1.25
N GLU A 29 7.53 -0.30 0.77
CA GLU A 29 7.13 -0.01 -0.61
C GLU A 29 6.87 1.48 -0.83
N ILE A 30 6.35 2.20 0.18
CA ILE A 30 6.25 3.65 0.14
C ILE A 30 7.64 4.29 -0.04
N ILE A 31 8.62 3.95 0.82
CA ILE A 31 9.99 4.47 0.71
C ILE A 31 10.59 4.13 -0.65
N ARG A 32 10.32 2.93 -1.19
CA ARG A 32 10.81 2.54 -2.51
C ARG A 32 10.24 3.38 -3.64
N VAL A 33 9.01 3.88 -3.50
CA VAL A 33 8.36 4.70 -4.53
C VAL A 33 8.73 6.17 -4.39
N THR A 34 8.72 6.72 -3.18
CA THR A 34 8.95 8.17 -2.95
C THR A 34 10.39 8.52 -2.61
N GLY A 35 11.19 7.55 -2.15
CA GLY A 35 12.53 7.79 -1.60
C GLY A 35 12.52 8.45 -0.22
N GLU A 36 11.35 8.64 0.39
CA GLU A 36 11.18 9.38 1.64
C GLU A 36 10.49 8.51 2.70
N ALA A 37 10.79 8.78 3.97
CA ALA A 37 10.17 8.07 5.09
C ALA A 37 8.67 8.39 5.15
N PRO A 38 7.77 7.38 5.09
CA PRO A 38 6.34 7.58 5.18
C PRO A 38 5.94 8.14 6.53
N SER A 39 4.92 8.98 6.52
CA SER A 39 4.17 9.28 7.74
C SER A 39 3.19 8.14 8.06
N THR A 40 2.74 8.06 9.32
CA THR A 40 1.68 7.13 9.71
C THR A 40 0.40 7.32 8.87
N TYR A 41 0.10 8.56 8.49
CA TYR A 41 -1.04 8.88 7.63
C TYR A 41 -0.94 8.24 6.25
N ASP A 42 0.24 8.27 5.63
CA ASP A 42 0.48 7.65 4.32
C ASP A 42 0.30 6.12 4.39
N ILE A 43 0.79 5.49 5.46
CA ILE A 43 0.64 4.05 5.71
C ILE A 43 -0.85 3.68 5.86
N GLU A 44 -1.61 4.44 6.65
CA GLU A 44 -3.04 4.19 6.85
C GLU A 44 -3.84 4.35 5.54
N ARG A 45 -3.50 5.33 4.69
CA ARG A 45 -4.15 5.48 3.38
C ARG A 45 -3.91 4.28 2.47
N VAL A 46 -2.69 3.77 2.42
CA VAL A 46 -2.35 2.58 1.61
C VAL A 46 -3.05 1.34 2.17
N LEU A 47 -3.06 1.13 3.48
CA LEU A 47 -3.79 0.03 4.12
C LEU A 47 -5.30 0.09 3.82
N GLY A 48 -5.90 1.29 3.87
CA GLY A 48 -7.29 1.50 3.49
C GLY A 48 -7.54 1.17 2.02
N ALA A 49 -6.69 1.64 1.12
CA ALA A 49 -6.78 1.35 -0.31
C ALA A 49 -6.61 -0.15 -0.62
N MET A 50 -5.71 -0.85 0.07
CA MET A 50 -5.54 -2.30 -0.09
C MET A 50 -6.80 -3.07 0.28
N LYS A 51 -7.47 -2.68 1.37
CA LYS A 51 -8.76 -3.26 1.74
C LYS A 51 -9.80 -3.02 0.66
N SER A 52 -9.92 -1.80 0.14
CA SER A 52 -10.86 -1.48 -0.95
C SER A 52 -10.55 -2.20 -2.28
N VAL A 53 -9.29 -2.50 -2.57
CA VAL A 53 -8.88 -3.24 -3.78
C VAL A 53 -9.10 -4.74 -3.62
N GLY A 54 -8.80 -5.30 -2.43
CA GLY A 54 -8.99 -6.71 -2.11
C GLY A 54 -10.44 -7.12 -1.82
N ASP A 55 -11.29 -6.18 -1.39
CA ASP A 55 -12.72 -6.40 -1.11
C ASP A 55 -13.60 -6.39 -2.36
N ARG A 56 -13.03 -6.21 -3.56
CA ARG A 56 -13.81 -6.26 -4.80
C ARG A 56 -14.36 -7.69 -4.96
N PRO A 57 -15.68 -7.94 -4.75
CA PRO A 57 -16.23 -9.27 -4.85
C PRO A 57 -16.18 -9.70 -6.31
N CYS A 58 -15.76 -10.95 -6.54
CA CYS A 58 -15.70 -11.60 -7.85
C CYS A 58 -17.04 -11.53 -8.59
#